data_AF-A0A7T0JQD8-F1
#
_entry.id   AF-A0A7T0JQD8-F1
#
_cell.length_a   1.000
_cell.length_b   1.000
_cell.length_c   1.000
_cell.angle_alpha   90.00
_cell.angle_beta   90.00
_cell.angle_gamma   90.00
#
_symmetry.space_group_name_H-M   'P 1'
#
loop_
_entity.id
_entity.type
_entity.pdbx_description
1 polymer ?
#
loop_
_entity_poly.entity_id
_entity_poly.type
_entity_poly.pdbx_seq_one_letter_code
_entity_poly.pdbx_strand_id
1 'polypeptide(L)' 'MLDFIFGIASGILQMNLRDPHDIPFALPLVFSAVLGFVLGFILIQLIGNEKKREDKQQD' A
#
# COMPACT_ATOMS: atom_id res chain seq x y z
N MET A 1 10.33 -8.66 -15.07
CA MET A 1 9.55 -8.95 -13.83
C MET A 1 8.76 -7.72 -13.40
N LEU A 2 9.41 -6.55 -13.29
CA LEU A 2 8.72 -5.27 -13.16
C LEU A 2 7.78 -4.98 -14.33
N ASP A 3 8.06 -5.52 -15.52
CA ASP A 3 7.20 -5.41 -16.71
C ASP A 3 5.79 -5.99 -16.52
N PHE A 4 5.66 -7.03 -15.69
CA PHE A 4 4.35 -7.63 -15.39
C PHE A 4 3.55 -6.75 -14.43
N ILE A 5 4.22 -6.19 -13.42
CA ILE A 5 3.63 -5.27 -12.45
C ILE A 5 3.24 -3.95 -13.14
N PHE A 6 4.10 -3.41 -14.00
CA PHE A 6 3.79 -2.24 -14.81
C PHE A 6 2.72 -2.54 -15.86
N GLY A 7 2.63 -3.75 -16.40
CA GLY A 7 1.55 -4.16 -17.28
C GLY A 7 0.19 -4.20 -16.57
N ILE A 8 0.13 -4.75 -15.36
CA ILE A 8 -1.10 -4.78 -14.54
C ILE A 8 -1.48 -3.37 -14.11
N ALA A 9 -0.53 -2.60 -13.58
CA ALA A 9 -0.78 -1.25 -13.14
C ALA A 9 -1.17 -0.34 -14.32
N SER A 10 -0.58 -0.53 -15.50
CA SER A 10 -0.97 0.17 -16.73
C SER A 10 -2.39 -0.19 -17.17
N GLY A 11 -2.80 -1.45 -17.04
CA GLY A 11 -4.17 -1.89 -17.32
C GLY A 11 -5.21 -1.38 -16.33
N ILE A 12 -4.88 -1.30 -15.04
CA ILE A 12 -5.77 -0.81 -13.98
C ILE A 12 -5.90 0.72 -14.02
N LEU A 13 -4.78 1.43 -14.20
CA LEU A 13 -4.74 2.89 -14.27
C LEU A 13 -5.03 3.44 -15.67
N GLN A 14 -5.19 2.56 -16.67
CA GLN A 14 -5.31 2.92 -18.10
C GLN A 14 -4.22 3.91 -18.55
N MET A 15 -3.03 3.83 -17.96
CA MET A 15 -1.92 4.76 -18.19
C MET A 15 -0.67 3.98 -18.53
N ASN A 16 0.06 4.44 -19.55
CA ASN A 16 1.26 3.75 -20.00
C ASN A 16 2.43 3.99 -19.05
N LEU A 17 2.50 3.22 -17.96
CA LEU A 17 3.53 3.31 -16.91
C LEU A 17 4.95 2.96 -17.39
N ARG A 18 5.10 2.55 -18.66
CA ARG A 18 6.39 2.29 -19.29
C ARG A 18 7.04 3.56 -19.82
N ASP A 19 6.26 4.58 -20.13
CA ASP A 19 6.76 5.89 -20.57
C ASP A 19 6.79 6.87 -19.38
N PRO A 20 7.97 7.30 -18.90
CA PRO A 20 8.08 8.23 -17.78
C PRO A 20 7.41 9.58 -18.03
N HIS A 21 7.22 9.98 -19.30
CA HIS A 21 6.58 11.24 -19.66
C HIS A 21 5.05 11.19 -19.50
N ASP A 22 4.45 9.99 -19.53
CA ASP A 22 3.01 9.78 -19.36
C ASP A 22 2.61 9.47 -17.90
N ILE A 23 3.59 9.30 -17.00
CA ILE A 23 3.31 9.07 -15.57
C ILE A 23 2.97 10.43 -14.93
N PRO A 24 1.72 10.65 -14.51
CA PRO A 24 1.39 11.88 -13.80
C PRO A 24 2.15 11.90 -12.47
N PHE A 25 2.76 13.04 -12.15
CA PHE A 25 3.50 13.26 -10.91
C PHE A 25 2.73 12.85 -9.63
N ALA A 26 1.39 12.89 -9.69
CA ALA A 26 0.52 12.49 -8.60
C ALA A 26 0.51 10.97 -8.31
N LEU A 27 0.82 10.10 -9.27
CA LEU A 27 0.68 8.65 -9.10
C LEU A 27 1.66 8.08 -8.06
N PRO A 28 2.97 8.39 -8.08
CA PRO A 28 3.87 8.05 -6.99
C PRO A 28 3.46 8.64 -5.64
N LEU A 29 2.91 9.87 -5.64
CA LEU A 29 2.48 10.55 -4.42
C LEU A 29 1.26 9.87 -3.79
N VAL A 30 0.23 9.57 -4.59
CA VAL A 30 -0.97 8.86 -4.13
C VAL A 30 -0.61 7.44 -3.70
N PHE A 31 0.26 6.76 -4.44
CA PHE A 31 0.72 5.41 -4.07
C PHE A 31 1.45 5.39 -2.73
N SER A 32 2.34 6.36 -2.47
CA SER A 32 3.04 6.46 -1.18
C SER A 32 2.10 6.82 -0.02
N ALA A 33 1.11 7.69 -0.23
CA ALA A 33 0.08 8.00 0.76
C ALA A 33 -0.77 6.77 1.11
N VAL A 34 -1.20 6.00 0.11
CA VAL A 34 -1.96 4.76 0.31
C VAL A 34 -1.12 3.70 1.02
N LEU A 35 0.13 3.50 0.61
CA LEU A 35 1.05 2.56 1.28
C LEU A 35 1.28 2.94 2.75
N GLY A 36 1.52 4.22 3.03
CA GLY A 36 1.69 4.71 4.40
C GLY A 36 0.45 4.48 5.26
N PHE A 37 -0.74 4.70 4.70
CA PHE A 37 -2.00 4.42 5.39
C PHE A 37 -2.18 2.92 5.66
N VAL A 38 -1.95 2.05 4.68
CA VAL A 38 -2.08 0.60 4.83
C VAL A 38 -1.11 0.07 5.89
N LEU A 39 0.16 0.48 5.83
CA LEU A 39 1.16 0.08 6.82
C LEU A 39 0.81 0.58 8.23
N GLY A 40 0.40 1.85 8.36
CA GLY A 40 -0.04 2.41 9.65
C GLY A 40 -1.25 1.67 10.23
N PHE A 41 -2.23 1.34 9.38
CA PHE A 41 -3.40 0.57 9.79
C PHE A 41 -3.03 -0.84 10.27
N ILE A 42 -2.14 -1.54 9.55
CA ILE A 42 -1.65 -2.87 9.94
C ILE A 42 -0.94 -2.79 11.30
N LEU A 43 -0.07 -1.81 11.51
CA LEU A 43 0.65 -1.64 12.79
C LEU A 43 -0.32 -1.38 13.96
N ILE A 44 -1.30 -0.50 13.77
CA ILE A 44 -2.32 -0.24 14.80
C ILE A 44 -3.09 -1.52 15.14
N GLN A 45 -3.50 -2.28 14.12
CA GLN A 45 -4.19 -3.55 14.34
C GLN A 45 -3.33 -4.59 15.04
N LEU A 46 -2.04 -4.66 14.70
CA LEU A 46 -1.11 -5.59 15.33
C LEU A 46 -0.96 -5.29 16.82
N ILE A 47 -0.68 -4.03 17.17
CA ILE A 47 -0.54 -3.57 18.56
C ILE A 47 -1.85 -3.77 19.33
N GLY A 48 -2.98 -3.41 18.74
CA GLY A 48 -4.29 -3.59 19.37
C GLY A 48 -4.62 -5.06 19.64
N ASN A 49 -4.18 -5.96 18.77
CA ASN A 49 -4.39 -7.40 18.93
C ASN A 49 -3.44 -8.03 19.95
N GLU A 50 -2.21 -7.52 20.10
CA GLU A 50 -1.27 -7.91 21.16
C GLU A 50 -1.79 -7.50 22.54
N LYS A 51 -2.21 -6.25 22.71
CA LYS A 51 -2.79 -5.77 23.98
C LYS A 51 -4.01 -6.60 24.41
N LYS A 52 -4.86 -6.97 23.46
CA LYS A 52 -6.03 -7.81 23.71
C LYS A 52 -5.67 -9.25 24.12
N ARG A 53 -4.48 -9.74 23.77
CA ARG A 53 -3.98 -11.06 24.20
C ARG A 53 -3.40 -11.01 25.61
N GLU A 54 -2.71 -9.92 25.96
CA GLU A 54 -2.17 -9.70 27.31
C GLU A 54 -3.29 -9.55 28.35
N ASP A 55 -4.31 -8.73 28.05
CA ASP A 55 -5.47 -8.55 28.94
C ASP A 55 -6.24 -9.85 29.18
N LYS A 56 -6.24 -10.78 28.21
CA LYS A 56 -6.90 -12.10 28.32
C LYS A 56 -6.08 -13.17 29.05
N GLN A 57 -4.79 -12.94 29.28
CA GLN A 57 -3.93 -13.87 30.03
C GLN A 57 -3.80 -13.48 31.51
N GLN A 58 -4.35 -12.33 31.92
CA GLN A 58 -4.38 -11.87 33.32
C GLN A 58 -5.70 -12.14 34.06
N ASP A 59 -6.72 -12.70 33.38
CA ASP A 59 -7.94 -13.29 33.97
C ASP A 59 -7.81 -14.83 34.02
#